data_AF-A0A9E4QY34-F1
#
_entry.id   AF-A0A9E4QY34-F1
#
_cell.length_a   1.000
_cell.length_b   1.000
_cell.length_c   1.000
_cell.angle_alpha   90.00
_cell.angle_beta   90.00
_cell.angle_gamma   90.00
#
_symmetry.space_group_name_H-M   'P 1'
#
loop_
_entity.id
_entity.type
_entity.pdbx_description
1 polymer ?
#
loop_
_entity_poly.entity_id
_entity_poly.type
_entity_poly.pdbx_seq_one_letter_code
_entity_poly.pdbx_strand_id
1 'polypeptide(L)'
;GVVVAHNGGSVLFYAGNSDRETAQRLAAWLMEQPWCGTLTASSSVSDIEGTLPAALVGNEGVRGPDLTMSFRWNSTPNDAGYLGYVYSTGGRPGQGQHGSMSKYELRNVMFARGPSFKQGLQVDAPSGNVDLAPTVLRILGIPAGEGMEGRVLEEALVNGPDPADVDWSREVHNTERRLGHKVYRQQIAISRVGDTTYIDEGNSTFGWR
;
A
#
# COMPACT_ATOMS: atom_id res chain seq x y z
N GLY A 1 -6.93 -7.61 25.30
CA GLY A 1 -5.79 -6.66 25.23
C GLY A 1 -5.36 -6.53 23.78
N VAL A 2 -4.59 -5.49 23.44
CA VAL A 2 -4.08 -5.28 22.08
C VAL A 2 -2.55 -5.27 22.12
N VAL A 3 -1.92 -6.07 21.28
CA VAL A 3 -0.49 -5.98 20.99
C VAL A 3 -0.31 -4.99 19.85
N VAL A 4 0.63 -4.06 20.02
CA VAL A 4 0.95 -3.01 19.05
C VAL A 4 2.35 -3.28 18.52
N ALA A 5 2.47 -3.47 17.21
CA ALA A 5 3.75 -3.63 16.52
C ALA A 5 4.02 -2.40 15.63
N HIS A 6 5.14 -1.73 15.88
CA HIS A 6 5.54 -0.53 15.14
C HIS A 6 6.18 -0.91 13.80
N ASN A 7 5.85 -0.18 12.73
CA ASN A 7 6.40 -0.38 11.39
C ASN A 7 6.71 0.96 10.70
N GLY A 8 7.38 1.87 11.42
CA GLY A 8 7.76 3.18 10.89
C GLY A 8 6.54 4.04 10.57
N GLY A 9 6.22 4.18 9.28
CA GLY A 9 5.06 4.88 8.72
C GLY A 9 3.71 4.17 8.87
N SER A 10 3.69 2.97 9.46
CA SER A 10 2.47 2.24 9.82
C SER A 10 2.57 1.55 11.19
N VAL A 11 1.41 1.06 11.64
CA VAL A 11 1.25 0.31 12.90
C VAL A 11 0.36 -0.90 12.65
N LEU A 12 0.77 -2.06 13.17
CA LEU A 12 0.04 -3.31 13.12
C LEU A 12 -0.56 -3.60 14.49
N PHE A 13 -1.85 -3.96 14.53
CA PHE A 13 -2.58 -4.21 15.78
C PHE A 13 -3.12 -5.63 15.82
N TYR A 14 -2.90 -6.31 16.94
CA TYR A 14 -3.38 -7.66 17.20
C TYR A 14 -4.22 -7.65 18.48
N ALA A 15 -5.54 -7.71 18.32
CA ALA A 15 -6.46 -7.96 19.41
C ALA A 15 -6.32 -9.41 19.89
N GLY A 16 -6.34 -9.62 21.21
CA GLY A 16 -6.27 -10.97 21.78
C GLY A 16 -7.40 -11.85 21.22
N ASN A 17 -7.03 -12.97 20.60
CA ASN A 17 -7.94 -13.90 19.91
C ASN A 17 -8.80 -13.24 18.82
N SER A 18 -8.30 -12.19 18.15
CA SER A 18 -9.05 -11.42 17.14
C SER A 18 -10.42 -10.95 17.66
N ASP A 19 -10.46 -10.49 18.91
CA ASP A 19 -11.70 -10.00 19.52
C ASP A 19 -12.26 -8.80 18.75
N ARG A 20 -13.37 -9.03 18.04
CA ARG A 20 -14.01 -8.05 17.16
C ARG A 20 -14.43 -6.78 17.89
N GLU A 21 -14.94 -6.89 19.11
CA GLU A 21 -15.38 -5.72 19.87
C GLU A 21 -14.19 -4.80 20.20
N THR A 22 -13.09 -5.40 20.66
CA THR A 22 -11.82 -4.69 20.92
C THR A 22 -11.30 -4.03 19.63
N ALA A 23 -11.27 -4.74 18.51
CA ALA A 23 -10.83 -4.20 17.23
C ALA A 23 -11.73 -3.04 16.76
N GLN A 24 -13.05 -3.18 16.86
CA GLN A 24 -14.00 -2.13 16.47
C GLN A 24 -13.87 -0.86 17.32
N ARG A 25 -13.64 -1.00 18.63
CA ARG A 25 -13.40 0.12 19.55
C ARG A 25 -12.07 0.81 19.24
N LEU A 26 -11.02 0.03 18.98
CA LEU A 26 -9.72 0.56 18.59
C LEU A 26 -9.80 1.31 17.26
N ALA A 27 -10.42 0.72 16.24
CA ALA A 27 -10.63 1.35 14.94
C ALA A 27 -11.37 2.69 15.05
N ALA A 28 -12.46 2.74 15.83
CA ALA A 28 -13.19 3.98 16.07
C ALA A 28 -12.30 5.06 16.70
N TRP A 29 -11.54 4.69 17.73
CA TRP A 29 -10.64 5.61 18.40
C TRP A 29 -9.51 6.10 17.48
N LEU A 30 -8.91 5.21 16.69
CA LEU A 30 -7.86 5.55 15.71
C LEU A 30 -8.37 6.58 14.70
N MET A 31 -9.55 6.37 14.12
CA MET A 31 -10.12 7.27 13.11
C MET A 31 -10.34 8.72 13.58
N GLU A 32 -10.44 8.95 14.90
CA GLU A 32 -10.54 10.30 15.47
C GLU A 32 -9.18 11.00 15.63
N GLN A 33 -8.07 10.28 15.48
CA GLN A 33 -6.74 10.82 15.70
C GLN A 33 -6.23 11.61 14.49
N PRO A 34 -5.58 12.77 14.68
CA PRO A 34 -5.12 13.62 13.59
C PRO A 34 -4.06 12.98 12.68
N TRP A 35 -3.41 11.93 13.17
CA TRP A 35 -2.37 11.16 12.51
C TRP A 35 -2.87 9.88 11.85
N CYS A 36 -4.11 9.45 12.09
CA CYS A 36 -4.65 8.24 11.47
C CYS A 36 -4.83 8.47 9.97
N GLY A 37 -4.09 7.72 9.15
CA GLY A 37 -4.25 7.67 7.70
C GLY A 37 -5.23 6.57 7.33
N THR A 38 -4.86 5.76 6.33
CA THR A 38 -5.59 4.55 5.91
C THR A 38 -5.64 3.51 7.04
N LEU A 39 -6.78 2.85 7.18
CA LEU A 39 -7.00 1.77 8.13
C LEU A 39 -7.63 0.56 7.43
N THR A 40 -6.94 -0.58 7.44
CA THR A 40 -7.46 -1.84 6.91
C THR A 40 -7.74 -2.85 8.01
N ALA A 41 -8.70 -3.75 7.77
CA ALA A 41 -9.10 -4.80 8.70
C ALA A 41 -8.99 -6.18 8.06
N SER A 42 -8.44 -7.15 8.80
CA SER A 42 -8.47 -8.56 8.41
C SER A 42 -9.89 -9.11 8.52
N SER A 43 -10.20 -10.06 7.65
CA SER A 43 -11.43 -10.87 7.71
C SER A 43 -11.63 -11.57 9.06
N SER A 44 -10.56 -11.81 9.83
CA SER A 44 -10.60 -12.39 11.18
C SER A 44 -11.42 -11.57 12.18
N VAL A 45 -11.48 -10.24 12.04
CA VAL A 45 -12.31 -9.35 12.87
C VAL A 45 -13.60 -8.90 12.19
N SER A 46 -13.93 -9.51 11.04
CA SER A 46 -15.09 -9.17 10.20
C SER A 46 -15.09 -7.71 9.72
N ASP A 47 -16.15 -7.31 8.99
CA ASP A 47 -16.27 -5.94 8.49
C ASP A 47 -16.48 -4.94 9.64
N ILE A 48 -15.49 -4.06 9.81
CA ILE A 48 -15.54 -2.90 10.70
C ILE A 48 -15.81 -1.66 9.84
N GLU A 49 -16.91 -0.95 10.12
CA GLU A 49 -17.27 0.29 9.41
C GLU A 49 -16.10 1.28 9.39
N GLY A 50 -15.89 1.93 8.25
CA GLY A 50 -14.80 2.87 8.03
C GLY A 50 -13.44 2.24 7.77
N THR A 51 -13.31 0.91 7.74
CA THR A 51 -12.09 0.20 7.31
C THR A 51 -12.22 -0.32 5.88
N LEU A 52 -11.09 -0.55 5.22
CA LEU A 52 -11.02 -1.31 3.96
C LEU A 52 -10.46 -2.73 4.22
N PRO A 53 -10.73 -3.72 3.36
CA PRO A 53 -10.21 -5.08 3.59
C PRO A 53 -8.68 -5.14 3.57
N ALA A 54 -8.07 -5.91 4.47
CA ALA A 54 -6.61 -6.12 4.50
C ALA A 54 -6.08 -6.80 3.22
N ALA A 55 -6.91 -7.64 2.59
CA ALA A 55 -6.58 -8.29 1.32
C ALA A 55 -6.31 -7.29 0.19
N LEU A 56 -6.92 -6.10 0.26
CA LEU A 56 -6.74 -5.04 -0.72
C LEU A 56 -5.29 -4.55 -0.81
N VAL A 57 -4.53 -4.73 0.27
CA VAL A 57 -3.14 -4.27 0.41
C VAL A 57 -2.16 -5.42 0.66
N GLY A 58 -2.58 -6.67 0.40
CA GLY A 58 -1.72 -7.84 0.56
C GLY A 58 -1.39 -8.23 2.01
N ASN A 59 -2.13 -7.71 3.00
CA ASN A 59 -1.86 -7.97 4.43
C ASN A 59 -2.75 -9.05 5.05
N GLU A 60 -3.62 -9.69 4.27
CA GLU A 60 -4.48 -10.76 4.77
C GLU A 60 -3.69 -12.07 4.95
N GLY A 61 -3.97 -12.80 6.03
CA GLY A 61 -3.37 -14.11 6.27
C GLY A 61 -3.34 -14.51 7.74
N VAL A 62 -2.94 -15.76 7.99
CA VAL A 62 -2.95 -16.37 9.35
C VAL A 62 -2.05 -15.65 10.36
N ARG A 63 -1.04 -14.90 9.88
CA ARG A 63 -0.14 -14.07 10.69
C ARG A 63 -0.39 -12.57 10.51
N GLY A 64 -1.38 -12.22 9.70
CA GLY A 64 -1.78 -10.86 9.44
C GLY A 64 -2.31 -10.18 10.71
N PRO A 65 -2.18 -8.87 10.83
CA PRO A 65 -2.79 -8.12 11.93
C PRO A 65 -4.30 -8.02 11.75
N ASP A 66 -5.01 -7.88 12.87
CA ASP A 66 -6.46 -7.62 12.86
C ASP A 66 -6.77 -6.26 12.24
N LEU A 67 -5.93 -5.25 12.54
CA LEU A 67 -5.98 -3.93 11.92
C LEU A 67 -4.58 -3.49 11.49
N THR A 68 -4.46 -2.90 10.31
CA THR A 68 -3.26 -2.17 9.88
C THR A 68 -3.60 -0.71 9.68
N MET A 69 -2.84 0.19 10.29
CA MET A 69 -2.96 1.63 10.04
C MET A 69 -1.70 2.15 9.37
N SER A 70 -1.84 2.77 8.20
CA SER A 70 -0.83 3.69 7.68
C SER A 70 -1.06 5.07 8.28
N PHE A 71 0.00 5.77 8.68
CA PHE A 71 -0.13 7.16 9.09
C PHE A 71 -0.61 8.06 7.95
N ARG A 72 -1.32 9.12 8.32
CA ARG A 72 -1.71 10.20 7.42
C ARG A 72 -0.46 10.94 6.94
N TRP A 73 -0.44 11.27 5.67
CA TRP A 73 0.67 11.98 5.04
C TRP A 73 0.17 13.14 4.18
N ASN A 74 1.08 14.04 3.79
CA ASN A 74 0.80 15.11 2.84
C ASN A 74 2.04 15.46 2.00
N SER A 75 1.83 16.31 1.00
CA SER A 75 2.87 16.79 0.08
C SER A 75 3.53 18.10 0.52
N THR A 76 3.39 18.52 1.78
CA THR A 76 4.08 19.72 2.27
C THR A 76 5.59 19.48 2.26
N PRO A 77 6.39 20.37 1.62
CA PRO A 77 7.84 20.24 1.64
C PRO A 77 8.41 20.56 3.03
N ASN A 78 9.50 19.89 3.40
CA ASN A 78 10.34 20.32 4.53
C ASN A 78 11.23 21.51 4.15
N ASP A 79 12.04 22.00 5.09
CA ASP A 79 12.94 23.16 4.88
C ASP A 79 13.97 22.95 3.75
N ALA A 80 14.25 21.69 3.38
CA ALA A 80 15.14 21.33 2.28
C ALA A 80 14.39 21.05 0.96
N GLY A 81 13.07 21.27 0.91
CA GLY A 81 12.24 21.10 -0.29
C GLY A 81 11.74 19.67 -0.53
N TYR A 82 12.00 18.72 0.36
CA TYR A 82 11.55 17.33 0.19
C TYR A 82 10.08 17.17 0.59
N LEU A 83 9.28 16.61 -0.32
CA LEU A 83 7.86 16.30 -0.12
C LEU A 83 7.69 14.96 0.64
N GLY A 84 6.48 14.70 1.12
CA GLY A 84 6.14 13.42 1.77
C GLY A 84 6.16 13.46 3.29
N TYR A 85 5.67 14.56 3.87
CA TYR A 85 5.51 14.65 5.31
C TYR A 85 4.55 13.57 5.83
N VAL A 86 4.99 12.78 6.80
CA VAL A 86 4.24 11.65 7.37
C VAL A 86 4.51 11.54 8.87
N TYR A 87 3.52 11.07 9.64
CA TYR A 87 3.76 10.68 11.03
C TYR A 87 4.52 9.35 11.10
N SER A 88 5.19 9.10 12.23
CA SER A 88 5.94 7.87 12.41
C SER A 88 5.90 7.37 13.85
N THR A 89 6.03 6.06 14.01
CA THR A 89 6.23 5.40 15.31
C THR A 89 7.59 5.69 15.95
N GLY A 90 8.53 6.29 15.22
CA GLY A 90 9.83 6.65 15.78
C GLY A 90 10.70 7.47 14.83
N GLY A 91 11.93 7.74 15.26
CA GLY A 91 12.86 8.61 14.53
C GLY A 91 12.70 10.08 14.90
N ARG A 92 13.65 10.90 14.42
CA ARG A 92 13.62 12.36 14.61
C ARG A 92 13.13 13.04 13.32
N PRO A 93 12.44 14.19 13.42
CA PRO A 93 12.11 14.99 12.23
C PRO A 93 13.34 15.20 11.34
N GLY A 94 13.18 15.01 10.03
CA GLY A 94 14.24 15.16 9.04
C GLY A 94 15.19 13.97 8.86
N GLN A 95 15.03 12.88 9.61
CA GLN A 95 15.88 11.67 9.47
C GLN A 95 15.31 10.60 8.52
N GLY A 96 14.14 10.83 7.94
CA GLY A 96 13.45 9.87 7.08
C GLY A 96 12.92 8.65 7.84
N GLN A 97 11.89 8.03 7.28
CA GLN A 97 11.37 6.73 7.70
C GLN A 97 10.61 6.09 6.52
N HIS A 98 10.29 4.80 6.60
CA HIS A 98 9.49 4.08 5.62
C HIS A 98 8.28 3.36 6.27
N GLY A 99 7.44 2.74 5.44
CA GLY A 99 6.35 1.85 5.87
C GLY A 99 4.96 2.49 5.84
N SER A 100 4.79 3.69 5.29
CA SER A 100 3.47 4.28 5.05
C SER A 100 2.94 3.98 3.65
N MET A 101 1.66 4.28 3.43
CA MET A 101 1.01 4.29 2.11
C MET A 101 1.15 5.65 1.41
N SER A 102 2.18 6.41 1.72
CA SER A 102 2.52 7.62 0.97
C SER A 102 3.00 7.26 -0.43
N LYS A 103 2.53 7.99 -1.44
CA LYS A 103 3.09 7.87 -2.80
C LYS A 103 4.59 8.17 -2.86
N TYR A 104 5.12 8.93 -1.89
CA TYR A 104 6.55 9.24 -1.80
C TYR A 104 7.38 8.09 -1.21
N GLU A 105 6.74 7.08 -0.63
CA GLU A 105 7.37 5.86 -0.13
C GLU A 105 7.10 4.65 -1.04
N LEU A 106 5.90 4.58 -1.62
CA LEU A 106 5.49 3.46 -2.48
C LEU A 106 6.09 3.53 -3.90
N ARG A 107 6.25 4.74 -4.46
CA ARG A 107 6.79 4.90 -5.82
C ARG A 107 8.31 4.79 -5.80
N ASN A 108 8.80 3.62 -6.18
CA ASN A 108 10.21 3.30 -6.31
C ASN A 108 10.66 3.36 -7.77
N VAL A 109 11.97 3.34 -8.00
CA VAL A 109 12.55 3.33 -9.34
C VAL A 109 13.22 1.98 -9.60
N MET A 110 12.87 1.37 -10.73
CA MET A 110 13.55 0.19 -11.26
C MET A 110 14.38 0.57 -12.48
N PHE A 111 15.64 0.15 -12.51
CA PHE A 111 16.48 0.20 -13.70
C PHE A 111 16.85 -1.23 -14.11
N ALA A 112 16.70 -1.52 -15.41
CA ALA A 112 17.11 -2.78 -15.99
C ALA A 112 18.06 -2.53 -17.17
N ARG A 113 19.12 -3.35 -17.27
CA ARG A 113 20.08 -3.28 -18.37
C ARG A 113 20.62 -4.66 -18.68
N GLY A 114 20.56 -5.04 -19.95
CA GLY A 114 21.08 -6.31 -20.45
C GLY A 114 20.60 -6.57 -21.88
N PRO A 115 21.10 -7.63 -22.54
CA PRO A 115 20.74 -7.96 -23.92
C PRO A 115 19.26 -8.32 -24.09
N SER A 116 18.59 -8.74 -23.02
CA SER A 116 17.17 -9.10 -23.03
C SER A 116 16.23 -7.89 -22.92
N PHE A 117 16.73 -6.72 -22.51
CA PHE A 117 15.92 -5.52 -22.30
C PHE A 117 16.01 -4.56 -23.49
N LYS A 118 14.90 -3.86 -23.77
CA LYS A 118 14.89 -2.71 -24.69
C LYS A 118 15.80 -1.60 -24.16
N GLN A 119 16.31 -0.77 -25.07
CA GLN A 119 17.24 0.31 -24.74
C GLN A 119 16.56 1.68 -24.84
N GLY A 120 17.00 2.63 -24.00
CA GLY A 120 16.54 4.03 -24.06
C GLY A 120 15.05 4.19 -23.79
N LEU A 121 14.46 3.26 -23.03
CA LEU A 121 13.02 3.16 -22.82
C LEU A 121 12.66 3.55 -21.39
N GLN A 122 11.59 4.34 -21.26
CA GLN A 122 10.86 4.52 -20.01
C GLN A 122 9.54 3.76 -20.12
N VAL A 123 9.18 3.02 -19.08
CA VAL A 123 7.92 2.29 -18.98
C VAL A 123 7.10 2.95 -17.87
N ASP A 124 5.97 3.54 -18.25
CA ASP A 124 5.05 4.19 -17.30
C ASP A 124 3.92 3.25 -16.84
N ALA A 125 3.81 2.05 -17.44
CA ALA A 125 2.89 1.02 -16.98
C ALA A 125 3.23 0.61 -15.52
N PRO A 126 2.22 0.40 -14.66
CA PRO A 126 2.44 0.02 -13.27
C PRO A 126 3.27 -1.27 -13.13
N SER A 127 4.23 -1.24 -12.21
CA SER A 127 5.09 -2.37 -11.87
C SER A 127 5.47 -2.33 -10.38
N GLY A 128 5.94 -3.45 -9.85
CA GLY A 128 6.34 -3.58 -8.46
C GLY A 128 7.42 -4.65 -8.26
N ASN A 129 7.95 -4.72 -7.03
CA ASN A 129 9.00 -5.69 -6.68
C ASN A 129 8.60 -7.14 -6.95
N VAL A 130 7.30 -7.44 -6.89
CA VAL A 130 6.74 -8.77 -7.17
C VAL A 130 6.99 -9.24 -8.61
N ASP A 131 7.20 -8.31 -9.54
CA ASP A 131 7.42 -8.60 -10.97
C ASP A 131 8.88 -8.95 -11.30
N LEU A 132 9.80 -8.70 -10.38
CA LEU A 132 11.23 -8.90 -10.63
C LEU A 132 11.56 -10.38 -10.83
N ALA A 133 11.10 -11.23 -9.91
CA ALA A 133 11.34 -12.67 -9.96
C ALA A 133 10.79 -13.32 -11.25
N PRO A 134 9.50 -13.17 -11.61
CA PRO A 134 8.97 -13.75 -12.85
C PRO A 134 9.68 -13.21 -14.10
N THR A 135 10.06 -11.93 -14.13
CA THR A 135 10.82 -11.34 -15.25
C THR A 135 12.22 -11.96 -15.39
N VAL A 136 12.95 -12.14 -14.28
CA VAL A 136 14.27 -12.77 -14.31
C VAL A 136 14.18 -14.24 -14.72
N LEU A 137 13.21 -14.99 -14.18
CA LEU A 137 13.01 -16.40 -14.54
C LEU A 137 12.68 -16.54 -16.04
N ARG A 138 11.83 -15.66 -16.58
CA ARG A 138 11.52 -15.59 -18.01
C ARG A 138 12.78 -15.43 -18.87
N ILE A 139 13.69 -14.53 -18.49
CA ILE A 139 14.96 -14.29 -19.19
C ILE A 139 15.86 -15.53 -19.15
N LEU A 140 15.88 -16.23 -18.02
CA LEU A 140 16.68 -17.45 -17.83
C LEU A 140 16.06 -18.69 -18.48
N GLY A 141 14.85 -18.60 -19.03
CA GLY A 141 14.12 -19.75 -19.58
C GLY A 141 13.66 -20.74 -18.51
N ILE A 142 13.52 -20.28 -17.26
CA ILE A 142 13.06 -21.09 -16.13
C ILE A 142 11.55 -20.81 -15.93
N PRO A 143 10.70 -21.84 -15.77
CA PRO A 143 9.28 -21.63 -15.50
C PRO A 143 9.09 -20.90 -14.16
N ALA A 144 8.10 -20.02 -14.09
CA ALA A 144 7.69 -19.40 -12.84
C ALA A 144 7.16 -20.46 -11.87
N GLY A 145 7.45 -20.28 -10.58
CA GLY A 145 6.94 -21.14 -9.52
C GLY A 145 5.48 -20.81 -9.17
N GLU A 146 4.81 -21.75 -8.51
CA GLU A 146 3.49 -21.51 -7.93
C GLU A 146 3.56 -20.42 -6.84
N GLY A 147 2.50 -19.60 -6.74
CA GLY A 147 2.37 -18.56 -5.72
C GLY A 147 3.10 -17.24 -6.02
N MET A 148 3.64 -17.05 -7.22
CA MET A 148 4.09 -15.73 -7.68
C MET A 148 2.89 -14.89 -8.13
N GLU A 149 2.66 -13.76 -7.46
CA GLU A 149 1.55 -12.83 -7.77
C GLU A 149 1.94 -11.77 -8.81
N GLY A 150 3.24 -11.58 -9.02
CA GLY A 150 3.77 -10.64 -10.01
C GLY A 150 3.68 -11.17 -11.43
N ARG A 151 3.76 -10.25 -12.39
CA ARG A 151 3.77 -10.53 -13.83
C ARG A 151 5.18 -10.42 -14.41
N VAL A 152 5.37 -11.00 -15.58
CA VAL A 152 6.55 -10.68 -16.39
C VAL A 152 6.36 -9.27 -16.95
N LEU A 153 7.37 -8.41 -16.81
CA LEU A 153 7.44 -7.10 -17.46
C LEU A 153 7.84 -7.26 -18.93
N GLU A 154 7.01 -7.99 -19.71
CA GLU A 154 7.26 -8.31 -21.11
C GLU A 154 7.50 -7.04 -21.94
N GLU A 155 6.82 -5.94 -21.63
CA GLU A 155 6.98 -4.66 -22.32
C GLU A 155 8.41 -4.08 -22.24
N ALA A 156 9.17 -4.46 -21.21
CA ALA A 156 10.57 -4.05 -21.06
C ALA A 156 11.54 -4.95 -21.87
N LEU A 157 11.10 -6.11 -22.35
CA LEU A 157 11.94 -7.09 -23.05
C LEU A 157 11.98 -6.84 -24.56
N VAL A 158 13.10 -7.16 -25.21
CA VAL A 158 13.35 -6.89 -26.66
C VAL A 158 12.30 -7.48 -27.60
N ASN A 159 11.66 -8.59 -27.21
CA ASN A 159 10.65 -9.28 -28.02
C ASN A 159 9.21 -9.10 -27.49
N GLY A 160 9.01 -8.25 -26.48
CA GLY A 160 7.70 -7.98 -25.92
C GLY A 160 6.99 -6.77 -26.55
N PRO A 161 5.73 -6.52 -26.18
CA PRO A 161 4.87 -5.49 -26.77
C PRO A 161 5.42 -4.07 -26.54
N ASP A 162 4.97 -3.08 -27.31
CA ASP A 162 5.26 -1.68 -26.98
C ASP A 162 4.70 -1.36 -25.58
N PRO A 163 5.44 -0.67 -24.68
CA PRO A 163 4.90 -0.25 -23.39
C PRO A 163 3.62 0.58 -23.48
N ALA A 164 3.42 1.32 -24.58
CA ALA A 164 2.19 2.07 -24.81
C ALA A 164 0.97 1.15 -25.02
N ASP A 165 1.18 -0.11 -25.40
CA ASP A 165 0.13 -1.11 -25.63
C ASP A 165 -0.22 -1.91 -24.36
N VAL A 166 0.48 -1.66 -23.24
CA VAL A 166 0.15 -2.30 -21.96
C VAL A 166 -1.10 -1.66 -21.38
N ASP A 167 -2.22 -2.37 -21.46
CA ASP A 167 -3.46 -1.92 -20.84
C ASP A 167 -3.39 -2.05 -19.31
N TRP A 168 -3.82 -1.00 -18.63
CA TRP A 168 -3.87 -0.95 -17.18
C TRP A 168 -4.95 0.00 -16.72
N SER A 169 -5.47 -0.27 -15.52
CA SER A 169 -6.54 0.53 -14.93
C SER A 169 -6.14 1.03 -13.55
N ARG A 170 -6.80 2.11 -13.12
CA ARG A 170 -6.66 2.65 -11.77
C ARG A 170 -8.03 2.71 -11.11
N GLU A 171 -8.13 2.13 -9.93
CA GLU A 171 -9.33 2.15 -9.10
C GLU A 171 -9.05 2.82 -7.76
N VAL A 172 -10.09 3.43 -7.17
CA VAL A 172 -10.00 4.03 -5.84
C VAL A 172 -11.07 3.39 -4.96
N HIS A 173 -10.62 2.72 -3.91
CA HIS A 173 -11.46 2.12 -2.89
C HIS A 173 -11.66 3.13 -1.78
N ASN A 174 -12.91 3.40 -1.41
CA ASN A 174 -13.25 4.43 -0.45
C ASN A 174 -14.19 3.87 0.61
N THR A 175 -14.10 4.41 1.82
CA THR A 175 -15.07 4.16 2.89
C THR A 175 -15.12 5.37 3.82
N GLU A 176 -16.21 5.49 4.56
CA GLU A 176 -16.38 6.51 5.57
C GLU A 176 -17.01 5.94 6.84
N ARG A 177 -16.79 6.63 7.96
CA ARG A 177 -17.48 6.35 9.21
C ARG A 177 -17.80 7.66 9.93
N ARG A 178 -19.02 7.74 10.44
CA ARG A 178 -19.44 8.86 11.29
C ARG A 178 -19.00 8.64 12.73
N LEU A 179 -18.34 9.65 13.29
CA LEU A 179 -17.83 9.69 14.67
C LEU A 179 -18.34 10.97 15.33
N GLY A 180 -19.50 10.87 15.98
CA GLY A 180 -20.24 12.03 16.49
C GLY A 180 -20.65 12.99 15.38
N HIS A 181 -20.16 14.22 15.44
CA HIS A 181 -20.42 15.28 14.46
C HIS A 181 -19.38 15.35 13.33
N LYS A 182 -18.37 14.48 13.36
CA LYS A 182 -17.31 14.42 12.37
C LYS A 182 -17.40 13.15 11.55
N VAL A 183 -16.76 13.15 10.39
CA VAL A 183 -16.70 12.00 9.49
C VAL A 183 -15.24 11.71 9.18
N TYR A 184 -14.85 10.46 9.40
CA TYR A 184 -13.59 9.92 8.89
C TYR A 184 -13.85 9.37 7.48
N ARG A 185 -13.01 9.76 6.52
CA ARG A 185 -13.05 9.28 5.13
C ARG A 185 -11.67 8.80 4.76
N GLN A 186 -11.56 7.62 4.20
CA GLN A 186 -10.30 7.13 3.65
C GLN A 186 -10.44 6.66 2.22
N GLN A 187 -9.31 6.63 1.54
CA GLN A 187 -9.17 6.09 0.19
C GLN A 187 -7.88 5.29 0.05
N ILE A 188 -7.91 4.25 -0.77
CA ILE A 188 -6.74 3.53 -1.28
C ILE A 188 -6.86 3.49 -2.79
N ALA A 189 -5.85 4.02 -3.48
CA ALA A 189 -5.74 3.95 -4.92
C ALA A 189 -4.87 2.76 -5.34
N ILE A 190 -5.35 2.01 -6.33
CA ILE A 190 -4.69 0.80 -6.82
C ILE A 190 -4.65 0.83 -8.33
N SER A 191 -3.47 0.56 -8.85
CA SER A 191 -3.25 0.27 -10.26
C SER A 191 -3.30 -1.22 -10.52
N ARG A 192 -3.84 -1.65 -11.68
CA ARG A 192 -3.94 -3.05 -12.08
C ARG A 192 -3.47 -3.25 -13.51
N VAL A 193 -2.60 -4.23 -13.72
CA VAL A 193 -2.15 -4.72 -15.03
C VAL A 193 -2.43 -6.22 -15.12
N GLY A 194 -3.38 -6.63 -15.97
CA GLY A 194 -3.90 -8.00 -15.93
C GLY A 194 -4.46 -8.32 -14.55
N ASP A 195 -3.96 -9.39 -13.93
CA ASP A 195 -4.37 -9.81 -12.57
C ASP A 195 -3.49 -9.22 -11.45
N THR A 196 -2.36 -8.58 -11.78
CA THR A 196 -1.43 -8.02 -10.79
C THR A 196 -1.84 -6.62 -10.38
N THR A 197 -1.88 -6.36 -9.07
CA THR A 197 -2.26 -5.08 -8.47
C THR A 197 -1.09 -4.39 -7.79
N TYR A 198 -1.11 -3.06 -7.79
CA TYR A 198 -0.08 -2.20 -7.21
C TYR A 198 -0.74 -1.10 -6.39
N ILE A 199 -0.35 -0.95 -5.13
CA ILE A 199 -0.84 0.12 -4.27
C ILE A 199 -0.16 1.43 -4.70
N ASP A 200 -0.93 2.41 -5.16
CA ASP A 200 -0.40 3.72 -5.56
C ASP A 200 -0.18 4.62 -4.34
N GLU A 201 -1.20 4.68 -3.49
CA GLU A 201 -1.27 5.50 -2.29
C GLU A 201 -2.52 5.17 -1.46
N GLY A 202 -2.45 5.48 -0.17
CA GLY A 202 -3.59 5.46 0.74
C GLY A 202 -3.55 6.69 1.65
N ASN A 203 -4.69 7.34 1.86
CA ASN A 203 -4.77 8.48 2.77
C ASN A 203 -6.18 8.66 3.36
N SER A 204 -6.30 9.55 4.33
CA SER A 204 -7.56 9.86 5.00
C SER A 204 -7.77 11.35 5.28
N THR A 205 -9.02 11.67 5.63
CA THR A 205 -9.43 12.95 6.20
C THR A 205 -10.35 12.71 7.38
N PHE A 206 -10.31 13.61 8.36
CA PHE A 206 -11.25 13.65 9.47
C PHE A 206 -11.70 15.09 9.70
N GLY A 207 -12.99 15.34 9.54
CA GLY A 207 -13.51 16.71 9.52
C GLY A 207 -14.99 16.80 9.85
N TRP A 208 -15.47 18.04 9.98
CA TRP A 208 -16.90 18.31 10.07
C TRP A 208 -17.59 17.96 8.75
N ARG A 209 -18.89 17.65 8.85
CA ARG A 209 -19.72 17.32 7.70
C ARG A 209 -19.91 18.51 6.76
#